data_AF-A0A7F5RA82-F1
#
_entry.id   AF-A0A7F5RA82-F1
#
_cell.length_a   1.000
_cell.length_b   1.000
_cell.length_c   1.000
_cell.angle_alpha   90.00
_cell.angle_beta   90.00
_cell.angle_gamma   90.00
#
_symmetry.space_group_name_H-M   'P 1'
#
loop_
_entity.id
_entity.type
_entity.pdbx_description
1 polymer ?
#
loop_
_entity_poly.entity_id
_entity_poly.type
_entity_poly.pdbx_seq_one_letter_code
_entity_poly.pdbx_strand_id
1 'polypeptide(L)'
;MLAVTLITKLIFRAFLTVFVLGVSVIGADLGLGAIQDLIWSTCTFVSSVDPSRIEYHVFNYKNSTSPTLYYGNDTNINVDLTQETKFIIHGWTEYGTKPWLMNMAKAYYETDHKYNVILVDWSAYGNSTYFRSICYVSHVGRAIANYIVNVGFDLNKVHIIAHSLGGQVAGYVGQSIYFAQGTKVRRITGLDAAGPLFCYPKLLNDDLRLSPDDANFVDAIHTNDGENGCSNDYGNVDFRPNCGSFQTGCNNYTAEGARSPGKYLPYMYVYT
;
A
#
# COMPACT_ATOMS: atom_id res chain seq x y z
N MET A 1 -11.69 -13.55 22.85
CA MET A 1 -11.39 -12.91 21.56
C MET A 1 -12.30 -11.72 21.23
N LEU A 2 -13.61 -11.78 21.55
CA LEU A 2 -14.49 -10.59 21.62
C LEU A 2 -13.88 -9.45 22.46
N ALA A 3 -13.18 -9.78 23.55
CA ALA A 3 -12.51 -8.80 24.40
C ALA A 3 -11.43 -7.98 23.67
N VAL A 4 -10.63 -8.55 22.76
CA VAL A 4 -9.51 -7.83 22.12
C VAL A 4 -10.00 -6.87 21.02
N THR A 5 -11.06 -7.22 20.28
CA THR A 5 -11.71 -6.35 19.28
C THR A 5 -12.58 -5.28 19.95
N LEU A 6 -13.23 -5.60 21.07
CA LEU A 6 -13.87 -4.60 21.92
C LEU A 6 -12.81 -3.67 22.50
N ILE A 7 -11.67 -4.19 22.96
CA ILE A 7 -10.54 -3.42 23.51
C ILE A 7 -9.89 -2.55 22.43
N THR A 8 -9.74 -2.97 21.18
CA THR A 8 -9.21 -2.10 20.10
C THR A 8 -10.24 -1.07 19.63
N LYS A 9 -11.53 -1.39 19.53
CA LYS A 9 -12.59 -0.39 19.32
C LYS A 9 -12.77 0.55 20.52
N LEU A 10 -12.57 0.06 21.75
CA LEU A 10 -12.57 0.85 22.99
C LEU A 10 -11.28 1.63 23.15
N ILE A 11 -10.13 1.18 22.66
CA ILE A 11 -8.87 1.93 22.66
C ILE A 11 -8.95 2.97 21.56
N PHE A 12 -9.44 2.66 20.36
CA PHE A 12 -9.64 3.67 19.32
C PHE A 12 -10.70 4.69 19.73
N ARG A 13 -11.85 4.25 20.27
CA ARG A 13 -12.85 5.15 20.84
C ARG A 13 -12.34 5.88 22.08
N ALA A 14 -11.61 5.25 23.00
CA ALA A 14 -11.12 5.91 24.22
C ALA A 14 -9.91 6.79 23.96
N PHE A 15 -9.06 6.52 22.96
CA PHE A 15 -8.00 7.44 22.53
C PHE A 15 -8.59 8.59 21.72
N LEU A 16 -9.56 8.34 20.85
CA LEU A 16 -10.31 9.42 20.21
C LEU A 16 -11.07 10.22 21.28
N THR A 17 -11.64 9.58 22.29
CA THR A 17 -12.31 10.25 23.42
C THR A 17 -11.32 10.95 24.35
N VAL A 18 -10.10 10.44 24.58
CA VAL A 18 -9.07 11.10 25.42
C VAL A 18 -8.41 12.24 24.66
N PHE A 19 -8.25 12.13 23.33
CA PHE A 19 -7.78 13.22 22.49
C PHE A 19 -8.88 14.29 22.34
N VAL A 20 -10.13 13.89 22.09
CA VAL A 20 -11.30 14.79 22.14
C VAL A 20 -11.50 15.34 23.54
N LEU A 21 -11.23 14.61 24.61
CA LEU A 21 -11.34 15.12 25.98
C LEU A 21 -10.20 16.07 26.33
N GLY A 22 -8.98 15.81 25.84
CA GLY A 22 -7.84 16.73 25.93
C GLY A 22 -8.06 18.02 25.13
N VAL A 23 -8.77 17.92 23.99
CA VAL A 23 -9.28 19.07 23.23
C VAL A 23 -10.53 19.67 23.87
N SER A 24 -11.32 18.91 24.64
CA SER A 24 -12.49 19.40 25.36
C SER A 24 -12.15 20.22 26.61
N VAL A 25 -10.90 20.12 27.10
CA VAL A 25 -10.34 21.12 28.02
C VAL A 25 -10.24 22.51 27.33
N ILE A 26 -10.36 22.54 26.00
CA ILE A 26 -10.39 23.73 25.14
C ILE A 26 -11.69 23.76 24.32
N GLY A 27 -12.85 23.41 24.88
CA GLY A 27 -14.19 23.83 24.41
C GLY A 27 -14.57 23.68 22.92
N ALA A 28 -13.82 22.95 22.09
CA ALA A 28 -14.05 22.84 20.66
C ALA A 28 -14.46 21.40 20.32
N ASP A 29 -15.72 21.21 19.94
CA ASP A 29 -16.20 19.97 19.35
C ASP A 29 -15.64 19.88 17.92
N LEU A 30 -14.42 19.37 17.78
CA LEU A 30 -13.79 19.19 16.48
C LEU A 30 -14.42 17.97 15.79
N GLY A 31 -15.17 18.21 14.71
CA GLY A 31 -15.68 17.15 13.86
C GLY A 31 -14.56 16.23 13.33
N LEU A 32 -14.88 14.97 13.05
CA LEU A 32 -13.90 13.94 12.66
C LEU A 32 -12.99 14.35 11.49
N GLY A 33 -13.49 15.15 10.54
CA GLY A 33 -12.69 15.71 9.45
C GLY A 33 -11.62 16.72 9.91
N ALA A 34 -11.90 17.53 10.93
CA ALA A 34 -10.92 18.44 11.52
C ALA A 34 -9.82 17.68 12.29
N ILE A 35 -10.16 16.55 12.91
CA ILE A 35 -9.18 15.65 13.52
C ILE A 35 -8.26 15.05 12.45
N GLN A 36 -8.82 14.61 11.31
CA GLN A 36 -8.03 14.14 10.18
C GLN A 36 -7.08 15.24 9.66
N ASP A 37 -7.57 16.47 9.47
CA ASP A 37 -6.73 17.60 9.01
C ASP A 37 -5.61 17.91 10.02
N LEU A 38 -5.88 17.83 11.32
CA LEU A 38 -4.86 17.98 12.36
C LEU A 38 -3.80 16.87 12.27
N ILE A 39 -4.21 15.61 12.10
CA ILE A 39 -3.27 14.49 11.95
C ILE A 39 -2.37 14.72 10.73
N TRP A 40 -2.94 15.08 9.58
CA TRP A 40 -2.15 15.38 8.38
C TRP A 40 -1.22 16.57 8.58
N SER A 41 -1.61 17.58 9.37
CA SER A 41 -0.72 18.70 9.71
C SER A 41 0.51 18.26 10.50
N THR A 42 0.40 17.22 11.35
CA THR A 42 1.55 16.68 12.09
C THR A 42 2.54 15.94 11.19
N CYS A 43 2.12 15.49 10.01
CA CYS A 43 3.02 14.87 9.06
C CYS A 43 4.04 15.85 8.47
N THR A 44 3.82 17.16 8.58
CA THR A 44 4.79 18.18 8.16
C THR A 44 6.13 18.14 8.92
N PHE A 45 6.17 17.49 10.10
CA PHE A 45 7.41 17.26 10.83
C PHE A 45 8.26 16.12 10.26
N VAL A 46 7.69 15.30 9.36
CA VAL A 46 8.43 14.33 8.56
C VAL A 46 8.88 15.03 7.28
N SER A 47 10.19 15.20 7.12
CA SER A 47 10.76 15.87 5.95
C SER A 47 11.27 14.89 4.89
N SER A 48 11.68 13.69 5.28
CA SER A 48 12.23 12.67 4.38
C SER A 48 12.21 11.26 4.98
N VAL A 49 12.49 10.29 4.12
CA VAL A 49 12.91 8.94 4.48
C VAL A 49 14.37 8.74 4.04
N ASP A 50 15.04 7.79 4.67
CA ASP A 50 16.35 7.28 4.27
C ASP A 50 16.13 6.13 3.29
N PRO A 51 16.44 6.29 1.99
CA PRO A 51 16.21 5.25 0.99
C PRO A 51 16.90 3.93 1.35
N SER A 52 18.04 3.95 2.03
CA SER A 52 18.79 2.73 2.40
C SER A 52 18.01 1.79 3.32
N ARG A 53 16.94 2.28 3.94
CA ARG A 53 16.04 1.50 4.80
C ARG A 53 14.83 0.91 4.06
N ILE A 54 14.72 1.14 2.76
CA ILE A 54 13.77 0.47 1.88
C ILE A 54 14.53 -0.66 1.19
N GLU A 55 14.00 -1.88 1.30
CA GLU A 55 14.62 -3.05 0.70
C GLU A 55 13.85 -3.50 -0.55
N TYR A 56 14.60 -4.00 -1.53
CA TYR A 56 14.08 -4.53 -2.78
C TYR A 56 14.52 -5.99 -2.89
N HIS A 57 13.58 -6.90 -2.69
CA HIS A 57 13.79 -8.33 -2.81
C HIS A 57 13.51 -8.74 -4.25
N VAL A 58 14.57 -8.83 -5.04
CA VAL A 58 14.52 -9.02 -6.49
C VAL A 58 14.61 -10.49 -6.85
N PHE A 59 13.59 -10.98 -7.52
CA PHE A 59 13.61 -12.28 -8.17
C PHE A 59 14.06 -12.13 -9.62
N ASN A 60 14.72 -13.16 -10.16
CA ASN A 60 15.11 -13.21 -11.56
C ASN A 60 14.88 -14.62 -12.12
N TYR A 61 14.98 -14.74 -13.45
CA TYR A 61 14.76 -15.99 -14.18
C TYR A 61 15.67 -17.15 -13.74
N LYS A 62 16.82 -16.88 -13.10
CA LYS A 62 17.75 -17.90 -12.60
C LYS A 62 17.43 -18.35 -11.18
N ASN A 63 16.71 -17.56 -10.39
CA ASN A 63 16.40 -17.85 -9.00
C ASN A 63 14.97 -17.39 -8.65
N SER A 64 14.00 -18.25 -8.95
CA SER A 64 12.58 -18.04 -8.64
C SER A 64 12.21 -18.44 -7.20
N THR A 65 13.15 -19.04 -6.44
CA THR A 65 12.90 -19.54 -5.09
C THR A 65 13.38 -18.61 -3.98
N SER A 66 14.45 -17.85 -4.22
CA SER A 66 15.03 -16.95 -3.23
C SER A 66 15.42 -15.61 -3.86
N PRO A 67 14.88 -14.48 -3.38
CA PRO A 67 15.23 -13.18 -3.92
C PRO A 67 16.67 -12.79 -3.56
N THR A 68 17.28 -11.97 -4.42
CA THR A 68 18.49 -11.21 -4.09
C THR A 68 18.07 -9.89 -3.46
N LEU A 69 18.68 -9.54 -2.33
CA LEU A 69 18.36 -8.33 -1.59
C LEU A 69 19.18 -7.15 -2.10
N TYR A 70 18.50 -6.04 -2.37
CA TYR A 70 19.06 -4.75 -2.70
C TYR A 70 18.46 -3.68 -1.79
N TYR A 71 19.11 -2.54 -1.69
CA TYR A 71 18.67 -1.42 -0.85
C TYR A 71 18.50 -0.15 -1.66
N GLY A 72 17.53 0.67 -1.26
CA GLY A 72 17.49 2.10 -1.50
C GLY A 72 17.90 2.60 -2.87
N ASN A 73 19.21 2.86 -3.05
CA ASN A 73 19.80 3.52 -4.20
C ASN A 73 20.61 2.57 -5.11
N ASP A 74 20.57 1.26 -4.86
CA ASP A 74 21.28 0.27 -5.66
C ASP A 74 20.71 0.23 -7.07
N THR A 75 21.40 0.83 -8.05
CA THR A 75 20.94 0.85 -9.44
C THR A 75 21.40 -0.36 -10.25
N ASN A 76 22.51 -0.99 -9.86
CA ASN A 76 23.07 -2.15 -10.56
C ASN A 76 22.48 -3.45 -10.00
N ILE A 77 21.19 -3.68 -10.28
CA ILE A 77 20.47 -4.87 -9.84
C ILE A 77 20.36 -5.92 -10.95
N ASN A 78 20.26 -7.19 -10.55
CA ASN A 78 20.21 -8.32 -11.47
C ASN A 78 18.80 -8.53 -12.04
N VAL A 79 18.39 -7.64 -12.95
CA VAL A 79 17.11 -7.66 -13.67
C VAL A 79 17.33 -7.56 -15.19
N ASP A 80 16.37 -8.06 -15.96
CA ASP A 80 16.33 -7.84 -17.41
C ASP A 80 15.41 -6.65 -17.71
N LEU A 81 15.99 -5.48 -18.00
CA LEU A 81 15.22 -4.25 -18.26
C LEU A 81 14.35 -4.32 -19.52
N THR A 82 14.51 -5.34 -20.37
CA THR A 82 13.63 -5.55 -21.52
C THR A 82 12.31 -6.23 -21.14
N GLN A 83 12.27 -6.87 -19.97
CA GLN A 83 11.11 -7.58 -19.44
C GLN A 83 10.16 -6.65 -18.69
N GLU A 84 8.92 -7.12 -18.52
CA GLU A 84 7.97 -6.44 -17.65
C GLU A 84 8.34 -6.63 -16.18
N THR A 85 8.25 -5.54 -15.40
CA THR A 85 8.60 -5.53 -13.98
C THR A 85 7.37 -5.34 -13.11
N LYS A 86 7.16 -6.28 -12.19
CA LYS A 86 6.12 -6.24 -11.16
C LYS A 86 6.74 -5.78 -9.84
N PHE A 87 6.31 -4.65 -9.32
CA PHE A 87 6.59 -4.24 -7.95
C PHE A 87 5.44 -4.67 -7.05
N ILE A 88 5.73 -5.36 -5.95
CA ILE A 88 4.71 -5.80 -4.99
C ILE A 88 4.98 -5.13 -3.64
N ILE A 89 4.04 -4.31 -3.18
CA ILE A 89 4.20 -3.45 -2.00
C ILE A 89 3.23 -3.90 -0.89
N HIS A 90 3.78 -4.21 0.29
CA HIS A 90 3.00 -4.64 1.45
C HIS A 90 2.31 -3.49 2.21
N GLY A 91 1.44 -3.83 3.15
CA GLY A 91 0.68 -2.87 3.97
C GLY A 91 1.33 -2.48 5.29
N TRP A 92 0.53 -1.83 6.14
CA TRP A 92 0.88 -1.49 7.52
C TRP A 92 1.22 -2.74 8.33
N THR A 93 2.21 -2.67 9.22
CA THR A 93 2.75 -3.78 10.08
C THR A 93 3.23 -5.05 9.34
N GLU A 94 3.31 -5.01 8.01
CA GLU A 94 3.87 -6.09 7.19
C GLU A 94 5.36 -5.85 6.85
N TYR A 95 5.95 -6.80 6.13
CA TYR A 95 7.34 -6.79 5.63
C TYR A 95 7.43 -7.50 4.27
N GLY A 96 8.49 -7.25 3.52
CA GLY A 96 8.63 -7.59 2.09
C GLY A 96 8.68 -9.08 1.76
N THR A 97 8.97 -9.94 2.74
CA THR A 97 9.03 -11.40 2.58
C THR A 97 7.87 -12.14 3.24
N LYS A 98 6.75 -11.45 3.53
CA LYS A 98 5.53 -12.13 3.97
C LYS A 98 5.15 -13.23 2.96
N PRO A 99 4.61 -14.36 3.43
CA PRO A 99 4.30 -15.50 2.55
C PRO A 99 3.45 -15.15 1.33
N TRP A 100 2.54 -14.18 1.44
CA TRP A 100 1.69 -13.81 0.32
C TRP A 100 2.44 -13.07 -0.80
N LEU A 101 3.42 -12.21 -0.48
CA LEU A 101 4.25 -11.55 -1.49
C LEU A 101 5.13 -12.59 -2.21
N MET A 102 5.74 -13.48 -1.43
CA MET A 102 6.57 -14.58 -1.95
C MET A 102 5.76 -15.53 -2.85
N ASN A 103 4.55 -15.89 -2.43
CA ASN A 103 3.65 -16.73 -3.21
C ASN A 103 3.20 -16.03 -4.51
N MET A 104 2.93 -14.74 -4.47
CA MET A 104 2.57 -13.96 -5.66
C MET A 104 3.75 -13.86 -6.63
N ALA A 105 4.97 -13.59 -6.13
CA ALA A 105 6.16 -13.62 -6.97
C ALA A 105 6.35 -14.99 -7.63
N LYS A 106 6.24 -16.06 -6.85
CA LYS A 106 6.31 -17.43 -7.37
C LYS A 106 5.25 -17.69 -8.45
N ALA A 107 4.00 -17.27 -8.25
CA ALA A 107 2.93 -17.45 -9.22
C ALA A 107 3.22 -16.76 -10.56
N TYR A 108 3.77 -15.54 -10.54
CA TYR A 108 4.20 -14.86 -11.76
C TYR A 108 5.30 -15.62 -12.51
N TYR A 109 6.27 -16.19 -11.79
CA TYR A 109 7.30 -17.02 -12.42
C TYR A 109 6.74 -18.32 -12.99
N GLU A 110 5.86 -19.01 -12.26
CA GLU A 110 5.23 -20.25 -12.72
C GLU A 110 4.35 -20.06 -13.97
N THR A 111 3.90 -18.83 -14.24
CA THR A 111 3.04 -18.53 -15.39
C THR A 111 3.80 -18.33 -16.70
N ASP A 112 4.86 -17.51 -16.72
CA ASP A 112 5.55 -17.18 -17.98
C ASP A 112 7.08 -17.03 -17.86
N HIS A 113 7.68 -17.15 -16.68
CA HIS A 113 9.14 -16.99 -16.44
C HIS A 113 9.81 -15.71 -17.01
N LYS A 114 9.03 -14.72 -17.50
CA LYS A 114 9.48 -13.53 -18.25
C LYS A 114 9.28 -12.21 -17.50
N TYR A 115 9.07 -12.27 -16.20
CA TYR A 115 8.87 -11.09 -15.38
C TYR A 115 10.08 -10.85 -14.47
N ASN A 116 10.45 -9.59 -14.28
CA ASN A 116 11.14 -9.19 -13.06
C ASN A 116 10.07 -9.05 -11.97
N VAL A 117 10.25 -9.68 -10.81
CA VAL A 117 9.37 -9.45 -9.66
C VAL A 117 10.21 -8.90 -8.51
N ILE A 118 9.77 -7.76 -7.98
CA ILE A 118 10.47 -7.02 -6.93
C ILE A 118 9.51 -6.81 -5.78
N LEU A 119 9.78 -7.45 -4.64
CA LEU A 119 9.02 -7.21 -3.43
C LEU A 119 9.64 -6.02 -2.71
N VAL A 120 8.82 -5.04 -2.35
CA VAL A 120 9.28 -3.82 -1.69
C VAL A 120 9.03 -3.93 -0.20
N ASP A 121 10.10 -3.94 0.58
CA ASP A 121 10.05 -3.85 2.04
C ASP A 121 10.22 -2.40 2.47
N TRP A 122 9.16 -1.82 3.03
CA TRP A 122 9.18 -0.48 3.64
C TRP A 122 8.83 -0.55 5.13
N SER A 123 8.98 -1.72 5.76
CA SER A 123 8.64 -1.97 7.16
C SER A 123 9.39 -1.03 8.13
N ALA A 124 10.55 -0.50 7.73
CA ALA A 124 11.26 0.56 8.44
C ALA A 124 10.39 1.79 8.77
N TYR A 125 9.36 2.04 7.96
CA TYR A 125 8.40 3.15 8.09
C TYR A 125 6.96 2.65 8.27
N GLY A 126 6.64 1.47 7.73
CA GLY A 126 5.31 0.85 7.79
C GLY A 126 5.02 0.04 9.06
N ASN A 127 6.04 -0.36 9.81
CA ASN A 127 5.90 -1.13 11.05
C ASN A 127 5.96 -0.20 12.28
N SER A 128 5.01 0.73 12.38
CA SER A 128 4.87 1.65 13.50
C SER A 128 3.41 1.88 13.87
N THR A 129 3.11 2.88 14.69
CA THR A 129 1.71 3.30 14.89
C THR A 129 1.12 3.79 13.57
N TYR A 130 -0.17 3.54 13.35
CA TYR A 130 -0.82 3.86 12.08
C TYR A 130 -0.66 5.34 11.67
N PHE A 131 -0.88 6.26 12.61
CA PHE A 131 -0.68 7.70 12.38
C PHE A 131 0.75 8.04 11.96
N ARG A 132 1.75 7.39 12.56
CA ARG A 132 3.15 7.60 12.19
C ARG A 132 3.46 7.05 10.80
N SER A 133 2.95 5.86 10.47
CA SER A 133 3.19 5.24 9.16
C SER A 133 2.56 6.05 8.02
N ILE A 134 1.38 6.63 8.21
CA ILE A 134 0.75 7.52 7.21
C ILE A 134 1.65 8.69 6.84
N CYS A 135 2.30 9.31 7.83
CA CYS A 135 3.19 10.44 7.58
C CYS A 135 4.42 10.09 6.72
N TYR A 136 4.75 8.80 6.57
CA TYR A 136 5.85 8.37 5.70
C TYR A 136 5.39 7.95 4.29
N VAL A 137 4.10 7.73 4.05
CA VAL A 137 3.58 7.15 2.79
C VAL A 137 4.05 7.92 1.55
N SER A 138 3.94 9.26 1.57
CA SER A 138 4.36 10.11 0.45
C SER A 138 5.88 10.07 0.21
N HIS A 139 6.66 10.07 1.28
CA HIS A 139 8.12 10.03 1.22
C HIS A 139 8.65 8.66 0.76
N VAL A 140 8.03 7.57 1.23
CA VAL A 140 8.31 6.21 0.76
C VAL A 140 7.96 6.06 -0.72
N GLY A 141 6.78 6.56 -1.13
CA GLY A 141 6.38 6.55 -2.54
C GLY A 141 7.37 7.30 -3.43
N ARG A 142 7.84 8.48 -2.99
CA ARG A 142 8.88 9.23 -3.70
C ARG A 142 10.22 8.48 -3.77
N ALA A 143 10.64 7.83 -2.70
CA ALA A 143 11.88 7.06 -2.68
C ALA A 143 11.83 5.87 -3.65
N ILE A 144 10.70 5.15 -3.70
CA ILE A 144 10.48 4.05 -4.64
C ILE A 144 10.40 4.57 -6.08
N ALA A 145 9.74 5.70 -6.32
CA ALA A 145 9.71 6.34 -7.63
C ALA A 145 11.11 6.67 -8.15
N ASN A 146 11.95 7.27 -7.29
CA ASN A 146 13.34 7.55 -7.62
C ASN A 146 14.12 6.28 -7.93
N TYR A 147 13.91 5.20 -7.17
CA TYR A 147 14.54 3.91 -7.45
C TYR A 147 14.16 3.37 -8.83
N ILE A 148 12.86 3.37 -9.16
CA ILE A 148 12.35 2.91 -10.46
C ILE A 148 13.01 3.69 -11.61
N VAL A 149 13.07 5.02 -11.49
CA VAL A 149 13.67 5.89 -12.50
C VAL A 149 15.18 5.68 -12.58
N ASN A 150 15.88 5.60 -11.46
CA ASN A 150 17.35 5.51 -11.42
C ASN A 150 17.89 4.16 -11.89
N VAL A 151 17.15 3.06 -11.65
CA VAL A 151 17.47 1.74 -12.24
C VAL A 151 17.26 1.75 -13.75
N GLY A 152 16.39 2.63 -14.25
CA GLY A 152 16.13 2.78 -15.69
C GLY A 152 15.08 1.81 -16.23
N PHE A 153 14.08 1.46 -15.42
CA PHE A 153 12.96 0.67 -15.92
C PHE A 153 12.15 1.43 -16.97
N ASP A 154 11.74 0.75 -18.04
CA ASP A 154 10.77 1.28 -18.98
C ASP A 154 9.40 1.40 -18.28
N LEU A 155 8.94 2.64 -18.07
CA LEU A 155 7.70 2.93 -17.35
C LEU A 155 6.46 2.27 -18.01
N ASN A 156 6.50 2.05 -19.33
CA ASN A 156 5.44 1.33 -20.05
C ASN A 156 5.44 -0.18 -19.78
N LYS A 157 6.42 -0.69 -19.05
CA LYS A 157 6.57 -2.08 -18.61
C LYS A 157 6.57 -2.22 -17.09
N VAL A 158 6.27 -1.16 -16.35
CA VAL A 158 6.15 -1.19 -14.89
C VAL A 158 4.69 -1.43 -14.49
N HIS A 159 4.50 -2.43 -13.63
CA HIS A 159 3.24 -2.70 -12.95
C HIS A 159 3.46 -2.69 -11.44
N ILE A 160 2.77 -1.82 -10.71
CA ILE A 160 2.85 -1.76 -9.25
C ILE A 160 1.58 -2.39 -8.67
N ILE A 161 1.74 -3.38 -7.80
CA ILE A 161 0.67 -4.10 -7.13
C ILE A 161 0.84 -3.83 -5.64
N ALA A 162 -0.17 -3.31 -4.97
CA ALA A 162 0.04 -2.84 -3.61
C ALA A 162 -1.18 -3.03 -2.70
N HIS A 163 -0.93 -3.51 -1.48
CA HIS A 163 -1.96 -3.88 -0.53
C HIS A 163 -2.12 -2.86 0.61
N SER A 164 -3.38 -2.59 1.00
CA SER A 164 -3.70 -1.78 2.19
C SER A 164 -3.00 -0.41 2.16
N LEU A 165 -2.20 -0.07 3.17
CA LEU A 165 -1.44 1.19 3.22
C LEU A 165 -0.39 1.28 2.10
N GLY A 166 0.09 0.14 1.59
CA GLY A 166 0.93 0.06 0.40
C GLY A 166 0.22 0.55 -0.86
N GLY A 167 -1.11 0.39 -0.95
CA GLY A 167 -1.90 0.96 -2.06
C GLY A 167 -1.76 2.48 -2.14
N GLN A 168 -1.79 3.14 -0.97
CA GLN A 168 -1.56 4.59 -0.89
C GLN A 168 -0.10 4.94 -1.23
N VAL A 169 0.88 4.12 -0.81
CA VAL A 169 2.28 4.26 -1.24
C VAL A 169 2.38 4.22 -2.77
N ALA A 170 1.72 3.27 -3.43
CA ALA A 170 1.74 3.13 -4.88
C ALA A 170 1.18 4.35 -5.62
N GLY A 171 0.12 4.99 -5.09
CA GLY A 171 -0.38 6.25 -5.64
C GLY A 171 0.71 7.33 -5.65
N TYR A 172 1.38 7.54 -4.51
CA TYR A 172 2.50 8.47 -4.43
C TYR A 172 3.72 8.07 -5.29
N VAL A 173 3.94 6.78 -5.56
CA VAL A 173 4.94 6.35 -6.55
C VAL A 173 4.56 6.87 -7.93
N GLY A 174 3.33 6.61 -8.37
CA GLY A 174 2.82 7.06 -9.67
C GLY A 174 2.90 8.58 -9.85
N GLN A 175 2.41 9.33 -8.86
CA GLN A 175 2.46 10.79 -8.84
C GLN A 175 3.88 11.33 -8.89
N SER A 176 4.80 10.74 -8.12
CA SER A 176 6.21 11.16 -8.09
C SER A 176 6.92 10.88 -9.41
N ILE A 177 6.63 9.74 -10.05
CA ILE A 177 7.16 9.43 -11.40
C ILE A 177 6.62 10.41 -12.42
N TYR A 178 5.30 10.67 -12.43
CA TYR A 178 4.70 11.63 -13.36
C TYR A 178 5.27 13.03 -13.18
N PHE A 179 5.43 13.50 -11.94
CA PHE A 179 6.06 14.78 -11.64
C PHE A 179 7.50 14.87 -12.14
N ALA A 180 8.29 13.80 -12.00
CA ALA A 180 9.71 13.80 -12.37
C ALA A 180 9.97 13.56 -13.87
N GLN A 181 9.14 12.73 -14.53
CA GLN A 181 9.38 12.22 -15.89
C GLN A 181 8.35 12.70 -16.92
N GLY A 182 7.24 13.32 -16.48
CA GLY A 182 6.13 13.69 -17.36
C GLY A 182 5.39 12.50 -17.98
N THR A 183 5.67 11.27 -17.50
CA THR A 183 5.12 10.02 -18.02
C THR A 183 4.62 9.17 -16.85
N LYS A 184 3.50 8.44 -17.05
CA LYS A 184 2.93 7.56 -16.03
C LYS A 184 3.48 6.13 -16.17
N VAL A 185 3.50 5.38 -15.08
CA VAL A 185 3.72 3.92 -15.15
C VAL A 185 2.54 3.25 -15.85
N ARG A 186 2.78 2.08 -16.45
CA ARG A 186 1.75 1.37 -17.22
C ARG A 186 0.53 1.04 -16.37
N ARG A 187 0.73 0.46 -15.18
CA ARG A 187 -0.39 -0.02 -14.36
C ARG A 187 -0.12 0.09 -12.87
N ILE A 188 -1.15 0.44 -12.09
CA ILE A 188 -1.20 0.27 -10.65
C ILE A 188 -2.41 -0.59 -10.29
N THR A 189 -2.22 -1.67 -9.55
CA THR A 189 -3.31 -2.44 -8.94
C THR A 189 -3.35 -2.16 -7.44
N GLY A 190 -4.45 -1.57 -6.96
CA GLY A 190 -4.69 -1.30 -5.54
C GLY A 190 -5.53 -2.41 -4.90
N LEU A 191 -4.88 -3.23 -4.07
CA LEU A 191 -5.49 -4.34 -3.35
C LEU A 191 -6.00 -3.85 -1.99
N ASP A 192 -7.29 -3.53 -1.94
CA ASP A 192 -7.99 -3.08 -0.74
C ASP A 192 -7.26 -1.89 -0.08
N ALA A 193 -6.99 -0.84 -0.86
CA ALA A 193 -6.18 0.29 -0.44
C ALA A 193 -6.76 0.93 0.84
N ALA A 194 -5.89 1.31 1.77
CA ALA A 194 -6.32 1.74 3.11
C ALA A 194 -7.26 2.96 3.05
N GLY A 195 -8.41 2.85 3.70
CA GLY A 195 -9.41 3.91 3.81
C GLY A 195 -9.22 4.91 4.96
N PRO A 196 -8.79 4.52 6.18
CA PRO A 196 -8.67 5.45 7.28
C PRO A 196 -7.66 6.57 6.97
N LEU A 197 -8.07 7.81 7.20
CA LEU A 197 -7.34 9.05 6.91
C LEU A 197 -7.05 9.33 5.43
N PHE A 198 -7.53 8.50 4.51
CA PHE A 198 -7.48 8.75 3.05
C PHE A 198 -8.87 8.92 2.43
N CYS A 199 -9.80 8.05 2.81
CA CYS A 199 -11.18 8.04 2.31
C CYS A 199 -12.20 8.38 3.39
N TYR A 200 -11.88 8.12 4.65
CA TYR A 200 -12.71 8.51 5.80
C TYR A 200 -11.85 8.87 7.01
N PRO A 201 -12.33 9.72 7.93
CA PRO A 201 -13.66 10.34 7.96
C PRO A 201 -13.93 11.38 6.88
N LYS A 202 -12.90 11.94 6.23
CA LYS A 202 -12.98 12.85 5.09
C LYS A 202 -12.23 12.24 3.91
N LEU A 203 -12.83 12.26 2.73
CA LEU A 203 -12.15 11.87 1.50
C LEU A 203 -11.09 12.92 1.16
N LEU A 204 -9.85 12.47 1.00
CA LEU A 204 -8.76 13.30 0.51
C LEU A 204 -8.86 13.49 -1.00
N ASN A 205 -8.29 14.61 -1.46
CA ASN A 205 -8.11 14.88 -2.88
C ASN A 205 -7.20 13.82 -3.52
N ASP A 206 -7.32 13.66 -4.83
CA ASP A 206 -6.63 12.63 -5.61
C ASP A 206 -5.09 12.77 -5.57
N ASP A 207 -4.55 13.96 -5.31
CA ASP A 207 -3.12 14.20 -5.11
C ASP A 207 -2.58 13.74 -3.74
N LEU A 208 -3.45 13.24 -2.86
CA LEU A 208 -3.12 12.80 -1.51
C LEU A 208 -3.52 11.35 -1.21
N ARG A 209 -3.95 10.60 -2.23
CA ARG A 209 -4.34 9.19 -2.14
C ARG A 209 -4.12 8.50 -3.49
N LEU A 210 -4.24 7.18 -3.51
CA LEU A 210 -4.34 6.43 -4.76
C LEU A 210 -5.57 6.92 -5.55
N SER A 211 -5.35 7.21 -6.83
CA SER A 211 -6.36 7.71 -7.75
C SER A 211 -6.17 7.12 -9.16
N PRO A 212 -7.18 7.24 -10.05
CA PRO A 212 -7.09 6.76 -11.43
C PRO A 212 -6.01 7.46 -12.26
N ASP A 213 -5.52 8.63 -11.79
CA ASP A 213 -4.52 9.43 -12.50
C ASP A 213 -3.08 9.02 -12.20
N ASP A 214 -2.84 8.11 -11.26
CA ASP A 214 -1.48 7.75 -10.83
C ASP A 214 -0.75 6.82 -11.81
N ALA A 215 -1.47 6.23 -12.77
CA ALA A 215 -0.93 5.37 -13.83
C ALA A 215 -1.67 5.56 -15.16
N ASN A 216 -1.19 4.94 -16.23
CA ASN A 216 -1.97 4.82 -17.48
C ASN A 216 -3.25 3.99 -17.26
N PHE A 217 -3.22 3.05 -16.32
CA PHE A 217 -4.38 2.28 -15.90
C PHE A 217 -4.28 1.89 -14.42
N VAL A 218 -5.32 2.18 -13.66
CA VAL A 218 -5.44 1.80 -12.25
C VAL A 218 -6.62 0.86 -12.09
N ASP A 219 -6.41 -0.30 -11.51
CA ASP A 219 -7.48 -1.22 -11.14
C ASP A 219 -7.51 -1.48 -9.64
N ALA A 220 -8.69 -1.39 -9.07
CA ALA A 220 -8.92 -1.49 -7.64
C ALA A 220 -9.65 -2.79 -7.32
N ILE A 221 -9.18 -3.52 -6.29
CA ILE A 221 -9.88 -4.69 -5.77
C ILE A 221 -10.26 -4.41 -4.33
N HIS A 222 -11.55 -4.29 -4.08
CA HIS A 222 -12.15 -3.95 -2.80
C HIS A 222 -12.57 -5.22 -2.06
N THR A 223 -12.06 -5.44 -0.85
CA THR A 223 -12.37 -6.64 -0.06
C THR A 223 -12.81 -6.36 1.36
N ASN A 224 -12.61 -5.15 1.86
CA ASN A 224 -13.00 -4.74 3.21
C ASN A 224 -13.44 -3.27 3.28
N ASP A 225 -14.33 -2.90 2.35
CA ASP A 225 -14.83 -1.54 2.10
C ASP A 225 -15.41 -0.90 3.36
N GLY A 226 -14.92 0.31 3.67
CA GLY A 226 -15.45 1.15 4.74
C GLY A 226 -15.08 0.70 6.16
N GLU A 227 -14.45 -0.47 6.34
CA GLU A 227 -13.90 -0.90 7.63
C GLU A 227 -12.40 -0.61 7.72
N ASN A 228 -11.61 -1.15 6.78
CA ASN A 228 -10.18 -0.83 6.62
C ASN A 228 -9.82 -0.38 5.20
N GLY A 229 -10.57 -0.83 4.19
CA GLY A 229 -10.42 -0.45 2.81
C GLY A 229 -11.17 0.84 2.46
N CYS A 230 -10.72 1.55 1.44
CA CYS A 230 -11.40 2.70 0.90
C CYS A 230 -12.73 2.30 0.26
N SER A 231 -13.85 2.87 0.71
CA SER A 231 -15.18 2.61 0.12
C SER A 231 -15.41 3.35 -1.20
N ASN A 232 -14.70 4.47 -1.40
CA ASN A 232 -14.78 5.26 -2.62
C ASN A 232 -14.02 4.58 -3.75
N ASP A 233 -14.50 4.75 -4.98
CA ASP A 233 -13.76 4.32 -6.16
C ASP A 233 -12.44 5.08 -6.27
N TYR A 234 -11.38 4.35 -6.60
CA TYR A 234 -10.04 4.90 -6.78
C TYR A 234 -9.31 4.33 -8.00
N GLY A 235 -9.93 3.41 -8.75
CA GLY A 235 -9.43 2.90 -10.01
C GLY A 235 -10.08 3.54 -11.23
N ASN A 236 -9.50 3.30 -12.41
CA ASN A 236 -10.25 3.36 -13.66
C ASN A 236 -11.31 2.25 -13.72
N VAL A 237 -11.06 1.13 -13.02
CA VAL A 237 -12.02 0.04 -12.81
C VAL A 237 -11.92 -0.45 -11.36
N ASP A 238 -13.08 -0.59 -10.70
CA ASP A 238 -13.17 -1.01 -9.30
C ASP A 238 -13.96 -2.31 -9.19
N PHE A 239 -13.29 -3.37 -8.73
CA PHE A 239 -13.85 -4.70 -8.53
C PHE A 239 -14.22 -4.90 -7.07
N ARG A 240 -15.46 -5.36 -6.82
CA ARG A 240 -16.00 -5.63 -5.48
C ARG A 240 -16.42 -7.08 -5.33
N PRO A 241 -15.48 -8.04 -5.23
CA PRO A 241 -15.82 -9.43 -4.93
C PRO A 241 -16.62 -9.52 -3.63
N ASN A 242 -17.71 -10.29 -3.65
CA ASN A 242 -18.66 -10.40 -2.53
C ASN A 242 -19.12 -9.01 -2.02
N CYS A 243 -19.37 -8.09 -2.95
CA CYS A 243 -19.77 -6.71 -2.69
C CYS A 243 -18.75 -5.89 -1.87
N GLY A 244 -17.47 -6.27 -1.88
CA GLY A 244 -16.41 -5.53 -1.19
C GLY A 244 -16.39 -5.70 0.33
N SER A 245 -17.19 -6.62 0.88
CA SER A 245 -17.45 -6.71 2.32
C SER A 245 -16.98 -8.04 2.93
N PHE A 246 -17.89 -8.91 3.32
CA PHE A 246 -17.57 -10.18 3.96
C PHE A 246 -17.14 -11.20 2.90
N GLN A 247 -15.84 -11.46 2.85
CA GLN A 247 -15.28 -12.49 1.98
C GLN A 247 -15.57 -13.89 2.55
N THR A 248 -16.12 -14.77 1.70
CA THR A 248 -16.43 -16.16 2.06
C THR A 248 -15.16 -16.87 2.55
N GLY A 249 -15.26 -17.68 3.61
CA GLY A 249 -14.15 -18.48 4.16
C GLY A 249 -13.18 -17.72 5.07
N CYS A 250 -13.40 -16.43 5.27
CA CYS A 250 -12.73 -15.69 6.31
C CYS A 250 -13.58 -15.69 7.62
N ASN A 251 -13.16 -16.47 8.62
CA ASN A 251 -13.86 -16.58 9.89
C ASN A 251 -13.68 -15.30 10.73
N ASN A 252 -14.76 -14.76 11.30
CA ASN A 252 -14.90 -13.48 12.03
C ASN A 252 -14.02 -13.26 13.30
N TYR A 253 -12.82 -13.83 13.37
CA TYR A 253 -12.13 -14.02 14.64
C TYR A 253 -10.66 -13.59 14.72
N THR A 254 -10.03 -13.15 13.64
CA THR A 254 -8.73 -12.44 13.73
C THR A 254 -8.66 -11.28 12.75
N ALA A 255 -8.45 -10.07 13.28
CA ALA A 255 -8.53 -8.78 12.57
C ALA A 255 -7.53 -8.59 11.42
N GLU A 256 -6.60 -9.53 11.21
CA GLU A 256 -5.62 -9.50 10.11
C GLU A 256 -5.75 -10.71 9.17
N GLY A 257 -6.50 -11.75 9.54
CA GLY A 257 -6.68 -12.97 8.73
C GLY A 257 -8.12 -13.22 8.27
N ALA A 258 -9.07 -12.40 8.74
CA ALA A 258 -10.49 -12.65 8.59
C ALA A 258 -11.17 -11.83 7.48
N ARG A 259 -10.46 -10.96 6.75
CA ARG A 259 -10.91 -10.26 5.51
C ARG A 259 -9.77 -9.69 4.67
N SER A 260 -8.54 -9.63 5.23
CA SER A 260 -7.34 -9.37 4.44
C SER A 260 -7.16 -10.48 3.41
N PRO A 261 -6.65 -10.16 2.21
CA PRO A 261 -6.61 -11.12 1.14
C PRO A 261 -5.60 -12.24 1.43
N GLY A 262 -4.81 -12.24 2.52
CA GLY A 262 -3.84 -13.27 2.94
C GLY A 262 -4.12 -14.74 2.56
N LYS A 263 -5.38 -15.19 2.62
CA LYS A 263 -5.80 -16.55 2.20
C LYS A 263 -6.33 -16.68 0.76
N TYR A 264 -6.74 -15.58 0.13
CA TYR A 264 -7.30 -15.48 -1.23
C TYR A 264 -6.35 -14.76 -2.22
N LEU A 265 -5.24 -14.21 -1.74
CA LEU A 265 -4.11 -13.63 -2.48
C LEU A 265 -3.45 -14.56 -3.51
N PRO A 266 -3.58 -15.90 -3.42
CA PRO A 266 -3.16 -16.76 -4.52
C PRO A 266 -4.27 -17.04 -5.53
N TYR A 267 -5.56 -16.96 -5.15
CA TYR A 267 -6.69 -17.41 -5.97
C TYR A 267 -7.34 -16.31 -6.81
N MET A 268 -7.30 -15.04 -6.36
CA MET A 268 -7.72 -13.90 -7.17
C MET A 268 -6.73 -13.51 -8.29
N TYR A 269 -5.52 -14.11 -8.30
CA TYR A 269 -4.34 -13.57 -8.97
C TYR A 269 -3.86 -14.39 -10.18
N VAL A 270 -4.64 -15.40 -10.57
CA VAL A 270 -4.37 -16.21 -11.79
C VAL A 270 -4.98 -15.56 -13.04
N TYR A 271 -5.73 -14.46 -12.89
CA TYR A 271 -6.49 -13.85 -13.99
C TYR A 271 -6.31 -12.32 -14.14
N THR A 272 -5.28 -11.70 -13.56
CA THR A 272 -4.98 -10.24 -13.69
C THR A 272 -3.62 -9.89 -14.27
#